data_AF-A0A924PRY0-F1
#
_entry.id   AF-A0A924PRY0-F1
#
_cell.length_a   1.000
_cell.length_b   1.000
_cell.length_c   1.000
_cell.angle_alpha   90.00
_cell.angle_beta   90.00
_cell.angle_gamma   90.00
#
_symmetry.space_group_name_H-M   'P 1'
#
loop_
_entity.id
_entity.type
_entity.pdbx_description
1 polymer ?
#
loop_
_entity_poly.entity_id
_entity_poly.type
_entity_poly.pdbx_seq_one_letter_code
_entity_poly.pdbx_strand_id
1 'polypeptide(L)'
;MRDHRGQVPGHGHRVFRAHHPGPACPRRIGGRGLGGAHRAIADRGRGGTRVTPGRLQCTRCLRPESNCICRWITPTLTEADVLILQHPLEVHQAKGSARLLHLSLSGSRLVTGEAFDPLALQNLLDTDHRVNLLLYPGDAEGCHPDPLPTEPSQIRLVVLDGTWRKSRKMLHLNPALRQLPRLALQAPPPSRYLIRKAHRPDQLSTLEATCLALQQLQKGPSVQFEPLLAAFAGFVASQRR
;
A
#
# COMPACT_ATOMS: atom_id res chain seq x y z
N MET A 1 -3.35 59.68 8.58
CA MET A 1 -3.29 60.55 9.77
C MET A 1 -3.96 59.79 10.89
N ARG A 2 -3.25 59.51 12.00
CA ARG A 2 -3.48 58.35 12.92
C ARG A 2 -3.17 57.04 12.17
N ASP A 3 -2.21 56.19 12.54
CA ASP A 3 -1.73 55.64 13.83
C ASP A 3 -2.71 54.71 14.54
N HIS A 4 -2.31 53.44 14.66
CA HIS A 4 -1.99 52.86 15.97
C HIS A 4 -0.90 51.78 15.83
N ARG A 5 0.00 51.69 16.83
CA ARG A 5 1.10 50.71 16.91
C ARG A 5 0.73 49.56 17.87
N GLY A 6 1.30 48.36 17.68
CA GLY A 6 1.17 47.23 18.60
C GLY A 6 2.32 46.21 18.46
N GLN A 7 3.14 46.05 19.51
CA GLN A 7 4.47 45.39 19.51
C GLN A 7 4.94 45.30 20.99
N VAL A 8 5.62 44.31 21.59
CA VAL A 8 6.24 42.96 21.34
C VAL A 8 5.92 42.10 22.62
N PRO A 9 6.46 40.88 22.92
CA PRO A 9 7.25 39.86 22.20
C PRO A 9 6.43 38.53 22.04
N GLY A 10 6.94 37.29 21.86
CA GLY A 10 8.27 36.73 21.54
C GLY A 10 8.70 35.57 22.47
N HIS A 11 9.64 34.72 21.99
CA HIS A 11 10.13 33.44 22.57
C HIS A 11 9.14 32.24 22.59
N GLY A 12 9.60 30.98 22.47
CA GLY A 12 10.99 30.53 22.28
C GLY A 12 11.13 29.09 21.74
N HIS A 13 12.25 28.84 21.05
CA HIS A 13 12.63 27.51 20.59
C HIS A 13 12.99 26.58 21.77
N ARG A 14 12.54 25.33 21.73
CA ARG A 14 13.28 24.21 22.35
C ARG A 14 13.38 23.02 21.41
N VAL A 15 14.55 22.87 20.81
CA VAL A 15 14.97 21.64 20.13
C VAL A 15 15.28 20.60 21.21
N PHE A 16 14.73 19.39 21.09
CA PHE A 16 15.19 18.23 21.83
C PHE A 16 15.55 17.08 20.88
N ARG A 17 16.85 16.86 20.70
CA ARG A 17 17.44 15.67 20.09
C ARG A 17 17.95 14.76 21.21
N ALA A 18 17.31 13.60 21.41
CA ALA A 18 17.83 12.45 22.14
C ALA A 18 16.77 11.32 22.11
N HIS A 19 17.08 10.03 22.06
CA HIS A 19 18.26 9.30 21.57
C HIS A 19 17.78 7.87 21.25
N HIS A 20 18.33 7.19 20.24
CA HIS A 20 18.02 5.77 20.01
C HIS A 20 18.87 4.86 20.93
N PRO A 21 18.25 3.95 21.70
CA PRO A 21 18.86 2.68 22.08
C PRO A 21 18.46 1.59 21.07
N GLY A 22 19.43 0.99 20.40
CA GLY A 22 19.22 -0.22 19.58
C GLY A 22 19.06 -1.48 20.44
N PRO A 23 18.57 -2.61 19.89
CA PRO A 23 18.34 -3.83 20.65
C PRO A 23 19.67 -4.48 21.10
N ALA A 24 19.80 -4.73 22.40
CA ALA A 24 20.92 -5.46 22.97
C ALA A 24 20.78 -6.97 22.71
N CYS A 25 21.80 -7.58 22.10
CA CYS A 25 21.84 -9.01 21.80
C CYS A 25 22.38 -9.80 23.02
N PRO A 26 21.65 -10.81 23.55
CA PRO A 26 22.15 -11.63 24.66
C PRO A 26 23.30 -12.53 24.21
N ARG A 27 24.49 -12.35 24.80
CA ARG A 27 25.67 -13.19 24.54
C ARG A 27 25.48 -14.61 25.10
N ARG A 28 25.98 -15.60 24.37
CA ARG A 28 26.21 -16.96 24.92
C ARG A 28 27.16 -16.87 26.12
N ILE A 29 26.81 -17.57 27.20
CA ILE A 29 27.75 -18.02 28.23
C ILE A 29 27.79 -19.54 28.17
N GLY A 30 28.99 -20.12 28.09
CA GLY A 30 29.20 -21.56 28.16
C GLY A 30 29.70 -21.96 29.55
N GLY A 31 28.94 -22.80 30.25
CA GLY A 31 29.37 -23.46 31.50
C GLY A 31 29.70 -24.94 31.24
N ARG A 32 30.71 -25.47 31.95
CA ARG A 32 31.10 -26.90 31.86
C ARG A 32 30.77 -27.63 33.17
N GLY A 33 30.27 -28.85 33.04
CA GLY A 33 30.10 -29.88 34.08
C GLY A 33 29.60 -31.14 33.36
N LEU A 34 30.21 -32.33 33.48
CA LEU A 34 30.48 -33.11 34.69
C LEU A 34 29.18 -33.28 35.51
N GLY A 35 28.61 -34.47 35.66
CA GLY A 35 28.94 -35.78 35.06
C GLY A 35 28.27 -36.90 35.86
N GLY A 36 27.63 -37.87 35.21
CA GLY A 36 26.94 -38.96 35.91
C GLY A 36 26.28 -39.93 34.95
N ALA A 37 26.62 -41.22 35.06
CA ALA A 37 26.12 -42.27 34.18
C ALA A 37 25.10 -43.15 34.92
N HIS A 38 23.86 -43.18 34.42
CA HIS A 38 22.86 -44.17 34.85
C HIS A 38 22.14 -44.79 33.65
N ARG A 39 22.30 -46.11 33.54
CA ARG A 39 21.51 -47.13 32.80
C ARG A 39 20.63 -46.67 31.64
N ALA A 40 20.92 -47.22 30.47
CA ALA A 40 19.99 -47.25 29.35
C ALA A 40 18.73 -48.09 29.68
N ILE A 41 17.58 -47.60 29.25
CA ILE A 41 16.35 -48.38 28.99
C ILE A 41 15.93 -48.00 27.56
N ALA A 42 15.68 -48.98 26.71
CA ALA A 42 15.22 -48.75 25.35
C ALA A 42 13.69 -48.67 25.32
N ASP A 43 13.13 -47.53 24.88
CA ASP A 43 11.71 -47.44 24.53
C ASP A 43 11.54 -47.40 22.99
N ARG A 44 10.49 -48.04 22.49
CA ARG A 44 10.24 -48.29 21.07
C ARG A 44 9.09 -47.44 20.56
N GLY A 45 9.43 -46.26 20.05
CA GLY A 45 8.68 -45.60 18.99
C GLY A 45 7.37 -44.91 19.38
N ARG A 46 7.31 -43.63 19.06
CA ARG A 46 6.09 -43.00 18.57
C ARG A 46 6.45 -42.02 17.47
N GLY A 47 5.61 -41.91 16.45
CA GLY A 47 5.96 -41.23 15.21
C GLY A 47 6.28 -39.76 15.42
N GLY A 48 7.51 -39.34 15.08
CA GLY A 48 7.84 -37.92 14.99
C GLY A 48 7.01 -37.28 13.89
N THR A 49 6.03 -36.46 14.27
CA THR A 49 5.29 -35.61 13.34
C THR A 49 6.27 -34.76 12.55
N ARG A 50 6.37 -34.99 11.23
CA ARG A 50 7.10 -34.07 10.35
C ARG A 50 6.37 -32.74 10.38
N VAL A 51 6.88 -31.80 11.18
CA VAL A 51 6.59 -30.38 11.04
C VAL A 51 7.16 -29.96 9.70
N THR A 52 6.35 -30.07 8.64
CA THR A 52 6.69 -29.56 7.31
C THR A 52 7.00 -28.07 7.47
N PRO A 53 8.23 -27.62 7.22
CA PRO A 53 8.59 -26.23 7.48
C PRO A 53 7.72 -25.34 6.59
N GLY A 54 6.99 -24.41 7.21
CA GLY A 54 6.16 -23.44 6.50
C GLY A 54 7.02 -22.70 5.49
N ARG A 55 6.62 -22.73 4.21
CA ARG A 55 7.39 -22.17 3.09
C ARG A 55 7.79 -20.73 3.43
N LEU A 56 9.09 -20.50 3.62
CA LEU A 56 9.65 -19.23 4.13
C LEU A 56 9.08 -18.02 3.38
N GLN A 57 8.70 -17.00 4.14
CA GLN A 57 8.08 -15.78 3.62
C GLN A 57 9.02 -14.59 3.75
N CYS A 58 9.13 -13.82 2.68
CA CYS A 58 9.88 -12.56 2.69
C CYS A 58 9.16 -11.54 3.58
N THR A 59 9.79 -11.16 4.69
CA THR A 59 9.27 -10.20 5.69
C THR A 59 8.87 -8.84 5.09
N ARG A 60 9.48 -8.41 3.97
CA ARG A 60 9.17 -7.13 3.31
C ARG A 60 7.94 -7.18 2.39
N CYS A 61 7.67 -8.30 1.70
CA CYS A 61 6.56 -8.39 0.75
C CYS A 61 5.46 -9.41 1.10
N LEU A 62 5.64 -10.14 2.20
CA LEU A 62 4.70 -11.14 2.75
C LEU A 62 4.32 -12.27 1.77
N ARG A 63 5.14 -12.46 0.73
CA ARG A 63 5.07 -13.58 -0.21
C ARG A 63 6.12 -14.61 0.15
N PRO A 64 5.92 -15.89 -0.23
CA PRO A 64 6.99 -16.87 -0.21
C PRO A 64 8.26 -16.38 -0.89
N GLU A 65 9.43 -16.70 -0.35
CA GLU A 65 10.74 -16.29 -0.89
C GLU A 65 10.89 -16.70 -2.37
N SER A 66 10.42 -17.91 -2.72
CA SER A 66 10.39 -18.43 -4.09
C SER A 66 9.57 -17.62 -5.10
N ASN A 67 8.71 -16.71 -4.63
CA ASN A 67 7.98 -15.74 -5.46
C ASN A 67 8.05 -14.33 -4.85
N CYS A 68 9.22 -13.99 -4.29
CA CYS A 68 9.50 -12.68 -3.73
C CYS A 68 9.50 -11.61 -4.83
N ILE A 69 8.77 -10.52 -4.59
CA ILE A 69 8.65 -9.39 -5.53
C ILE A 69 9.58 -8.23 -5.20
N CYS A 70 10.42 -8.32 -4.16
CA CYS A 70 11.18 -7.17 -3.66
C CYS A 70 12.19 -6.59 -4.66
N ARG A 71 12.66 -7.39 -5.63
CA ARG A 71 13.51 -6.92 -6.75
C ARG A 71 12.81 -5.98 -7.73
N TRP A 72 11.48 -5.88 -7.67
CA TRP A 72 10.65 -5.03 -8.53
C TRP A 72 10.14 -3.77 -7.82
N ILE A 73 10.50 -3.58 -6.53
CA ILE A 73 10.10 -2.40 -5.77
C ILE A 73 10.94 -1.21 -6.25
N THR A 74 10.28 -0.19 -6.78
CA THR A 74 10.92 1.04 -7.26
C THR A 74 10.46 2.20 -6.39
N PRO A 75 11.25 2.65 -5.40
CA PRO A 75 10.90 3.76 -4.53
C PRO A 75 10.51 5.00 -5.34
N THR A 76 9.27 5.42 -5.17
CA THR A 76 8.62 6.53 -5.88
C THR A 76 8.05 7.47 -4.83
N LEU A 77 8.22 8.77 -5.05
CA LEU A 77 7.68 9.82 -4.19
C LEU A 77 6.36 10.34 -4.79
N THR A 78 5.40 10.66 -3.93
CA THR A 78 4.11 11.25 -4.31
C THR A 78 3.76 12.34 -3.30
N GLU A 79 3.28 13.48 -3.77
CA GLU A 79 2.77 14.55 -2.89
C GLU A 79 1.38 14.22 -2.34
N ALA A 80 0.52 13.64 -3.19
CA ALA A 80 -0.75 13.06 -2.79
C ALA A 80 -0.52 11.80 -1.94
N ASP A 81 -1.30 11.66 -0.87
CA ASP A 81 -1.39 10.41 -0.11
C ASP A 81 -2.18 9.37 -0.94
N VAL A 82 -1.89 8.09 -0.73
CA VAL A 82 -2.54 6.99 -1.45
C VAL A 82 -3.05 5.96 -0.44
N LEU A 83 -4.38 5.85 -0.34
CA LEU A 83 -5.08 4.89 0.50
C LEU A 83 -5.61 3.76 -0.37
N ILE A 84 -4.95 2.60 -0.31
CA ILE A 84 -5.35 1.39 -1.05
C ILE A 84 -6.22 0.52 -0.14
N LEU A 85 -7.49 0.37 -0.50
CA LEU A 85 -8.43 -0.53 0.16
C LEU A 85 -8.49 -1.83 -0.64
N GLN A 86 -7.87 -2.88 -0.11
CA GLN A 86 -7.72 -4.19 -0.77
C GLN A 86 -8.78 -5.18 -0.31
N HIS A 87 -9.46 -5.79 -1.28
CA HIS A 87 -10.42 -6.86 -1.03
C HIS A 87 -9.72 -8.11 -0.44
N PRO A 88 -10.24 -8.79 0.61
CA PRO A 88 -9.57 -9.92 1.27
C PRO A 88 -9.12 -11.04 0.32
N LEU A 89 -9.99 -11.43 -0.62
CA LEU A 89 -9.70 -12.43 -1.66
C LEU A 89 -8.64 -12.01 -2.72
N GLU A 90 -8.03 -10.83 -2.60
CA GLU A 90 -6.91 -10.37 -3.46
C GLU A 90 -5.54 -10.42 -2.74
N VAL A 91 -5.51 -10.41 -1.40
CA VAL A 91 -4.30 -10.29 -0.57
C VAL A 91 -3.21 -11.31 -0.94
N HIS A 92 -3.60 -12.56 -1.17
CA HIS A 92 -2.70 -13.67 -1.49
C HIS A 92 -2.58 -13.96 -2.99
N GLN A 93 -3.16 -13.14 -3.87
CA GLN A 93 -3.11 -13.39 -5.31
C GLN A 93 -1.71 -13.18 -5.87
N ALA A 94 -1.14 -14.23 -6.44
CA ALA A 94 0.22 -14.22 -6.99
C ALA A 94 0.43 -13.13 -8.07
N LYS A 95 -0.64 -12.69 -8.75
CA LYS A 95 -0.58 -11.63 -9.78
C LYS A 95 -1.18 -10.28 -9.34
N GLY A 96 -1.55 -10.11 -8.06
CA GLY A 96 -2.04 -8.84 -7.52
C GLY A 96 -0.93 -7.79 -7.37
N SER A 97 -1.17 -6.56 -7.83
CA SER A 97 -0.16 -5.49 -7.92
C SER A 97 -0.19 -4.46 -6.78
N ALA A 98 -1.27 -4.37 -6.00
CA ALA A 98 -1.38 -3.42 -4.88
C ALA A 98 -0.27 -3.53 -3.82
N ARG A 99 0.23 -4.74 -3.51
CA ARG A 99 1.35 -4.91 -2.58
C ARG A 99 2.67 -4.38 -3.18
N LEU A 100 2.86 -4.45 -4.50
CA LEU A 100 4.03 -3.88 -5.16
C LEU A 100 3.93 -2.34 -5.20
N LEU A 101 2.76 -1.82 -5.58
CA LEU A 101 2.42 -0.40 -5.54
C LEU A 101 2.68 0.21 -4.15
N HIS A 102 2.10 -0.37 -3.09
CA HIS A 102 2.27 0.08 -1.71
C HIS A 102 3.73 0.08 -1.23
N LEU A 103 4.51 -0.95 -1.59
CA LEU A 103 5.94 -1.01 -1.22
C LEU A 103 6.82 -0.05 -2.03
N SER A 104 6.28 0.54 -3.10
CA SER A 104 6.97 1.45 -4.02
C SER A 104 6.57 2.92 -3.79
N LEU A 105 5.30 3.20 -3.49
CA LEU A 105 4.81 4.55 -3.15
C LEU A 105 5.08 4.86 -1.67
N SER A 106 6.02 5.78 -1.45
CA SER A 106 6.41 6.22 -0.10
C SER A 106 5.22 6.89 0.61
N GLY A 107 4.97 6.51 1.86
CA GLY A 107 3.86 7.04 2.68
C GLY A 107 2.49 6.38 2.44
N SER A 108 2.30 5.65 1.33
CA SER A 108 1.01 5.01 1.03
C SER A 108 0.53 4.04 2.10
N ARG A 109 -0.79 3.95 2.30
CA ARG A 109 -1.45 3.05 3.25
C ARG A 109 -2.19 1.95 2.52
N LEU A 110 -2.04 0.69 2.97
CA LEU A 110 -2.71 -0.48 2.40
C LEU A 110 -3.51 -1.19 3.49
N VAL A 111 -4.84 -1.15 3.40
CA VAL A 111 -5.78 -1.72 4.37
C VAL A 111 -6.63 -2.79 3.70
N THR A 112 -6.91 -3.90 4.39
CA THR A 112 -7.72 -5.01 3.85
C THR A 112 -9.14 -4.98 4.41
N GLY A 113 -10.15 -5.09 3.55
CA GLY A 113 -11.57 -5.18 3.95
C GLY A 113 -12.53 -5.29 2.77
N GLU A 114 -13.78 -5.70 3.03
CA GLU A 114 -14.86 -5.76 2.03
C GLU A 114 -16.00 -4.81 2.42
N ALA A 115 -16.61 -5.06 3.59
CA ALA A 115 -17.25 -4.04 4.40
C ALA A 115 -16.25 -3.57 5.47
N PHE A 116 -16.20 -2.27 5.72
CA PHE A 116 -15.46 -1.67 6.82
C PHE A 116 -16.45 -1.20 7.90
N ASP A 117 -15.99 -1.15 9.15
CA ASP A 117 -16.71 -0.42 10.19
C ASP A 117 -16.78 1.08 9.81
N PRO A 118 -17.92 1.77 9.95
CA PRO A 118 -18.06 3.16 9.53
C PRO A 118 -17.09 4.13 10.21
N LEU A 119 -16.82 3.95 11.50
CA LEU A 119 -15.91 4.82 12.26
C LEU A 119 -14.45 4.53 11.89
N ALA A 120 -14.08 3.26 11.75
CA ALA A 120 -12.76 2.85 11.26
C ALA A 120 -12.49 3.38 9.83
N LEU A 121 -13.51 3.38 8.97
CA LEU A 121 -13.41 3.95 7.62
C LEU A 121 -13.28 5.48 7.66
N GLN A 122 -14.07 6.18 8.47
CA GLN A 122 -13.98 7.63 8.62
C GLN A 122 -12.58 8.05 9.12
N ASN A 123 -12.04 7.33 10.12
CA ASN A 123 -10.69 7.55 10.64
C ASN A 123 -9.58 7.34 9.59
N LEU A 124 -9.80 6.50 8.57
CA LEU A 124 -8.86 6.35 7.45
C LEU A 124 -8.94 7.51 6.45
N LEU A 125 -10.13 8.07 6.24
CA LEU A 125 -10.38 9.17 5.30
C LEU A 125 -9.93 10.52 5.88
N ASP A 126 -10.23 10.81 7.15
CA ASP A 126 -10.12 12.15 7.74
C ASP A 126 -8.78 12.47 8.42
N THR A 127 -7.85 11.51 8.49
CA THR A 127 -6.58 11.52 9.26
C THR A 127 -5.77 12.84 9.32
N ASP A 128 -5.89 13.70 8.31
CA ASP A 128 -5.07 14.90 8.09
C ASP A 128 -5.79 16.00 7.25
N HIS A 129 -7.14 16.01 7.26
CA HIS A 129 -7.98 16.97 6.51
C HIS A 129 -7.76 17.02 4.97
N ARG A 130 -7.08 16.02 4.37
CA ARG A 130 -6.96 15.92 2.91
C ARG A 130 -8.30 15.71 2.22
N VAL A 131 -8.44 16.25 1.01
CA VAL A 131 -9.58 15.95 0.14
C VAL A 131 -9.44 14.54 -0.41
N ASN A 132 -10.42 13.70 -0.09
CA ASN A 132 -10.49 12.30 -0.50
C ASN A 132 -11.08 12.19 -1.91
N LEU A 133 -10.28 11.72 -2.87
CA LEU A 133 -10.70 11.44 -4.25
C LEU A 133 -10.72 9.93 -4.49
N LEU A 134 -11.85 9.39 -4.94
CA LEU A 134 -11.95 7.97 -5.27
C LEU A 134 -11.57 7.73 -6.73
N LEU A 135 -10.49 6.95 -6.95
CA LEU A 135 -10.05 6.50 -8.26
C LEU A 135 -11.06 5.48 -8.83
N TYR A 136 -11.93 5.96 -9.70
CA TYR A 136 -13.02 5.16 -10.26
C TYR A 136 -13.55 5.84 -11.55
N PRO A 137 -14.11 5.08 -12.52
CA PRO A 137 -14.82 5.67 -13.64
C PRO A 137 -15.97 6.57 -13.16
N GLY A 138 -16.29 7.60 -13.95
CA GLY A 138 -17.50 8.39 -13.73
C GLY A 138 -18.74 7.55 -14.00
N ASP A 139 -19.59 7.39 -12.99
CA ASP A 139 -20.99 7.00 -13.07
C ASP A 139 -21.87 8.26 -13.07
N ALA A 140 -23.11 8.18 -13.57
CA ALA A 140 -24.05 9.32 -13.57
C ALA A 140 -24.52 9.74 -12.16
N GLU A 141 -24.25 8.91 -11.15
CA GLU A 141 -24.42 9.21 -9.72
C GLU A 141 -23.10 9.67 -9.05
N GLY A 142 -22.00 9.71 -9.81
CA GLY A 142 -20.69 10.12 -9.32
C GLY A 142 -20.62 11.63 -9.17
N CYS A 143 -20.40 12.12 -7.94
CA CYS A 143 -20.14 13.53 -7.73
C CYS A 143 -18.81 13.92 -8.42
N HIS A 144 -18.91 14.75 -9.46
CA HIS A 144 -17.74 15.33 -10.11
C HIS A 144 -17.15 16.41 -9.19
N PRO A 145 -15.83 16.41 -8.91
CA PRO A 145 -15.20 17.40 -8.04
C PRO A 145 -15.08 18.78 -8.71
N ASP A 146 -16.10 19.62 -8.52
CA ASP A 146 -16.00 21.07 -8.67
C ASP A 146 -15.16 21.69 -7.55
N PRO A 147 -14.25 22.59 -7.90
CA PRO A 147 -13.01 22.22 -8.55
C PRO A 147 -12.11 21.36 -7.63
N LEU A 148 -11.34 20.45 -8.22
CA LEU A 148 -10.26 19.73 -7.52
C LEU A 148 -9.29 20.70 -6.81
N PRO A 149 -8.72 20.32 -5.64
CA PRO A 149 -7.73 21.13 -4.94
C PRO A 149 -6.56 21.53 -5.84
N THR A 150 -6.05 22.76 -5.66
CA THR A 150 -4.96 23.26 -6.51
C THR A 150 -3.68 22.43 -6.31
N GLU A 151 -3.41 21.97 -5.08
CA GLU A 151 -2.15 21.32 -4.72
C GLU A 151 -2.28 19.80 -4.53
N PRO A 152 -1.42 18.97 -5.17
CA PRO A 152 -1.44 17.52 -4.97
C PRO A 152 -1.20 17.11 -3.51
N SER A 153 -0.40 17.91 -2.79
CA SER A 153 -0.09 17.72 -1.36
C SER A 153 -1.31 17.80 -0.43
N GLN A 154 -2.45 18.33 -0.88
CA GLN A 154 -3.72 18.39 -0.13
C GLN A 154 -4.66 17.20 -0.44
N ILE A 155 -4.26 16.29 -1.33
CA ILE A 155 -5.11 15.23 -1.87
C ILE A 155 -4.78 13.87 -1.23
N ARG A 156 -5.83 13.07 -1.02
CA ARG A 156 -5.79 11.65 -0.69
C ARG A 156 -6.46 10.86 -1.81
N LEU A 157 -5.70 10.09 -2.57
CA LEU A 157 -6.19 9.20 -3.62
C LEU A 157 -6.61 7.86 -2.99
N VAL A 158 -7.91 7.60 -2.97
CA VAL A 158 -8.51 6.34 -2.49
C VAL A 158 -8.63 5.37 -3.67
N VAL A 159 -8.08 4.15 -3.52
CA VAL A 159 -7.97 3.15 -4.57
C VAL A 159 -8.55 1.82 -4.11
N LEU A 160 -9.46 1.21 -4.88
CA LEU A 160 -10.05 -0.09 -4.55
C LEU A 160 -9.33 -1.22 -5.29
N ASP A 161 -8.56 -2.06 -4.57
CA ASP A 161 -7.86 -3.20 -5.18
C ASP A 161 -8.75 -4.45 -5.22
N GLY A 162 -9.19 -4.80 -6.43
CA GLY A 162 -9.81 -6.07 -6.76
C GLY A 162 -10.53 -6.05 -8.10
N THR A 163 -11.08 -7.21 -8.52
CA THR A 163 -11.85 -7.29 -9.78
C THR A 163 -13.07 -6.35 -9.78
N TRP A 164 -13.54 -5.95 -10.95
CA TRP A 164 -14.75 -5.10 -11.13
C TRP A 164 -16.01 -5.57 -10.41
N ARG A 165 -16.12 -6.84 -10.00
CA ARG A 165 -17.23 -7.33 -9.16
C ARG A 165 -16.98 -7.05 -7.67
N LYS A 166 -15.73 -7.20 -7.23
CA LYS A 166 -15.27 -6.96 -5.85
C LYS A 166 -15.27 -5.46 -5.53
N SER A 167 -14.69 -4.63 -6.38
CA SER A 167 -14.65 -3.17 -6.17
C SER A 167 -16.06 -2.55 -6.12
N ARG A 168 -16.98 -2.97 -7.02
CA ARG A 168 -18.40 -2.59 -6.94
C ARG A 168 -19.09 -3.05 -5.65
N LYS A 169 -18.81 -4.26 -5.16
CA LYS A 169 -19.37 -4.74 -3.89
C LYS A 169 -18.83 -3.95 -2.70
N MET A 170 -17.53 -3.64 -2.66
CA MET A 170 -16.94 -2.75 -1.66
C MET A 170 -17.58 -1.36 -1.69
N LEU A 171 -17.74 -0.77 -2.88
CA LEU A 171 -18.38 0.53 -3.03
C LEU A 171 -19.84 0.52 -2.54
N HIS A 172 -20.61 -0.50 -2.90
CA HIS A 172 -21.98 -0.67 -2.42
C HIS A 172 -22.07 -0.78 -0.88
N LEU A 173 -21.23 -1.64 -0.27
CA LEU A 173 -21.25 -1.92 1.16
C LEU A 173 -20.74 -0.79 2.07
N ASN A 174 -20.03 0.21 1.52
CA ASN A 174 -19.43 1.30 2.30
C ASN A 174 -19.98 2.65 1.82
N PRO A 175 -21.07 3.18 2.40
CA PRO A 175 -21.73 4.41 1.93
C PRO A 175 -20.80 5.63 1.83
N ALA A 176 -19.85 5.79 2.76
CA ALA A 176 -18.88 6.88 2.72
C ALA A 176 -18.01 6.85 1.43
N LEU A 177 -17.64 5.65 0.94
CA LEU A 177 -16.90 5.52 -0.33
C LEU A 177 -17.74 5.93 -1.55
N ARG A 178 -19.07 5.75 -1.52
CA ARG A 178 -19.95 6.19 -2.61
C ARG A 178 -20.02 7.71 -2.72
N GLN A 179 -20.01 8.39 -1.57
CA GLN A 179 -20.08 9.86 -1.47
C GLN A 179 -18.78 10.56 -1.88
N LEU A 180 -17.65 9.84 -1.96
CA LEU A 180 -16.38 10.43 -2.41
C LEU A 180 -16.47 10.91 -3.86
N PRO A 181 -15.97 12.13 -4.17
CA PRO A 181 -15.89 12.61 -5.53
C PRO A 181 -14.93 11.75 -6.36
N ARG A 182 -15.24 11.62 -7.67
CA ARG A 182 -14.58 10.64 -8.53
C ARG A 182 -13.47 11.25 -9.38
N LEU A 183 -12.28 10.66 -9.29
CA LEU A 183 -11.19 10.90 -10.24
C LEU A 183 -11.26 9.84 -11.35
N ALA A 184 -11.98 10.18 -12.41
CA ALA A 184 -11.96 9.41 -13.66
C ALA A 184 -10.65 9.66 -14.42
N LEU A 185 -10.03 8.59 -14.91
CA LEU A 185 -8.83 8.67 -15.75
C LEU A 185 -9.18 9.25 -17.12
N GLN A 186 -8.54 10.36 -17.49
CA GLN A 186 -8.70 10.97 -18.81
C GLN A 186 -7.90 10.20 -19.86
N ALA A 187 -8.58 9.76 -20.92
CA ALA A 187 -7.99 9.09 -22.09
C ALA A 187 -6.83 8.11 -21.77
N PRO A 188 -7.02 7.13 -20.86
CA PRO A 188 -5.94 6.25 -20.44
C PRO A 188 -5.34 5.52 -21.66
N PRO A 189 -4.00 5.47 -21.79
CA PRO A 189 -3.38 4.75 -22.89
C PRO A 189 -3.76 3.27 -22.83
N PRO A 190 -3.85 2.57 -23.98
CA PRO A 190 -4.12 1.13 -23.99
C PRO A 190 -3.06 0.43 -23.14
N SER A 191 -3.53 -0.35 -22.16
CA SER A 191 -2.65 -0.87 -21.13
C SER A 191 -1.51 -1.70 -21.73
N ARG A 192 -0.27 -1.45 -21.27
CA ARG A 192 0.94 -2.19 -21.68
C ARG A 192 0.89 -3.67 -21.23
N TYR A 193 -0.15 -4.06 -20.50
CA TYR A 193 -0.49 -5.39 -20.02
C TYR A 193 -0.93 -6.36 -21.14
N LEU A 194 0.01 -6.78 -21.98
CA LEU A 194 -0.17 -7.91 -22.91
C LEU A 194 -0.34 -9.28 -22.19
N ILE A 195 -0.45 -9.31 -20.86
CA ILE A 195 -0.10 -10.48 -20.02
C ILE A 195 -1.31 -11.21 -19.41
N ARG A 196 -2.52 -10.68 -19.60
CA ARG A 196 -3.72 -11.50 -19.79
C ARG A 196 -4.44 -11.00 -21.04
N LYS A 197 -5.45 -11.74 -21.48
CA LYS A 197 -6.64 -11.09 -22.03
C LYS A 197 -7.22 -10.21 -20.92
N ALA A 198 -6.82 -8.95 -20.88
CA ALA A 198 -7.73 -7.89 -20.47
C ALA A 198 -8.99 -8.10 -21.32
N HIS A 199 -10.16 -8.31 -20.69
CA HIS A 199 -11.35 -8.74 -21.44
C HIS A 199 -11.82 -7.68 -22.46
N ARG A 200 -11.32 -6.46 -22.28
CA ARG A 200 -11.32 -5.30 -23.16
C ARG A 200 -9.98 -4.58 -22.97
N PRO A 201 -9.43 -3.84 -23.95
CA PRO A 201 -8.12 -3.18 -23.84
C PRO A 201 -8.06 -2.02 -22.82
N ASP A 202 -9.18 -1.70 -22.18
CA ASP A 202 -9.37 -0.65 -21.17
C ASP A 202 -9.04 -1.10 -19.72
N GLN A 203 -8.78 -2.40 -19.47
CA GLN A 203 -8.59 -2.93 -18.12
C GLN A 203 -7.14 -2.78 -17.62
N LEU A 204 -6.84 -1.61 -17.06
CA LEU A 204 -5.62 -1.33 -16.28
C LEU A 204 -5.57 -2.16 -14.99
N SER A 205 -4.37 -2.50 -14.52
CA SER A 205 -4.19 -2.98 -13.14
C SER A 205 -4.18 -1.83 -12.13
N THR A 206 -4.40 -2.16 -10.85
CA THR A 206 -4.39 -1.21 -9.72
C THR A 206 -3.16 -0.31 -9.70
N LEU A 207 -1.97 -0.86 -10.02
CA LEU A 207 -0.72 -0.12 -10.09
C LEU A 207 -0.71 0.88 -11.25
N GLU A 208 -1.06 0.45 -12.47
CA GLU A 208 -1.10 1.34 -13.64
C GLU A 208 -2.13 2.45 -13.48
N ALA A 209 -3.35 2.11 -13.00
CA ALA A 209 -4.41 3.07 -12.75
C ALA A 209 -3.99 4.12 -11.71
N THR A 210 -3.31 3.70 -10.63
CA THR A 210 -2.80 4.63 -9.62
C THR A 210 -1.69 5.52 -10.18
N CYS A 211 -0.75 4.98 -10.96
CA CYS A 211 0.30 5.78 -11.61
C CYS A 211 -0.28 6.83 -12.57
N LEU A 212 -1.31 6.49 -13.35
CA LEU A 212 -1.99 7.42 -14.26
C LEU A 212 -2.77 8.50 -13.49
N ALA A 213 -3.49 8.11 -12.43
CA ALA A 213 -4.21 9.05 -11.57
C ALA A 213 -3.27 10.07 -10.93
N LEU A 214 -2.13 9.61 -10.41
CA LEU A 214 -1.12 10.48 -9.79
C LEU A 214 -0.42 11.40 -10.80
N GLN A 215 -0.30 10.99 -12.08
CA GLN A 215 0.16 11.88 -13.16
C GLN A 215 -0.89 12.96 -13.46
N GLN A 216 -2.16 12.58 -13.59
CA GLN A 216 -3.28 13.50 -13.86
C GLN A 216 -3.49 14.55 -12.75
N LEU A 217 -3.09 14.25 -11.51
CA LEU A 217 -3.15 15.19 -10.39
C LEU A 217 -1.98 16.17 -10.30
N GLN A 218 -0.83 15.91 -10.94
CA GLN A 218 0.40 16.70 -10.75
C GLN A 218 0.47 17.95 -11.63
N LYS A 219 1.11 19.00 -11.10
CA LYS A 219 1.37 20.27 -11.79
C LYS A 219 2.85 20.64 -11.69
N GLY A 220 3.68 20.11 -12.59
CA GLY A 220 5.12 20.39 -12.57
C GLY A 220 5.95 19.41 -13.40
N PRO A 221 7.30 19.52 -13.35
CA PRO A 221 8.19 18.52 -13.95
C PRO A 221 7.93 17.15 -13.32
N SER A 222 7.63 16.18 -14.17
CA SER A 222 6.92 14.96 -13.80
C SER A 222 7.63 14.08 -12.77
N VAL A 223 6.89 13.61 -11.76
CA VAL A 223 7.27 12.37 -11.05
C VAL A 223 7.29 11.26 -12.08
N GLN A 224 8.48 10.71 -12.31
CA GLN A 224 8.66 9.65 -13.28
C GLN A 224 8.16 8.32 -12.70
N PHE A 225 6.93 7.95 -13.04
CA PHE A 225 6.39 6.61 -12.77
C PHE A 225 6.92 5.56 -13.74
N GLU A 226 7.57 5.94 -14.85
CA GLU A 226 8.07 5.01 -15.87
C GLU A 226 9.04 3.95 -15.31
N PRO A 227 9.99 4.25 -14.39
CA PRO A 227 10.79 3.23 -13.72
C PRO A 227 9.97 2.21 -12.91
N LEU A 228 8.87 2.64 -12.27
CA LEU A 228 7.96 1.75 -11.54
C LEU A 228 7.08 0.94 -12.51
N LEU A 229 6.62 1.53 -13.61
CA LEU A 229 5.86 0.86 -14.66
C LEU A 229 6.72 -0.17 -15.42
N ALA A 230 8.01 0.12 -15.65
CA ALA A 230 8.97 -0.81 -16.23
C ALA A 230 9.29 -1.98 -15.28
N ALA A 231 9.52 -1.69 -13.99
CA ALA A 231 9.69 -2.73 -12.97
C ALA A 231 8.43 -3.60 -12.81
N PHE A 232 7.24 -3.00 -12.90
CA PHE A 232 5.97 -3.73 -12.93
C PHE A 232 5.85 -4.61 -14.19
N ALA A 233 6.19 -4.11 -15.38
CA ALA A 233 6.19 -4.91 -16.60
C ALA A 233 7.13 -6.13 -16.48
N GLY A 234 8.32 -5.94 -15.90
CA GLY A 234 9.26 -7.01 -15.56
C GLY A 234 8.69 -8.03 -14.56
N PHE A 235 8.02 -7.56 -13.49
CA PHE A 235 7.28 -8.42 -12.56
C PHE A 235 6.24 -9.27 -13.28
N VAL A 236 5.35 -8.65 -14.06
CA VAL A 236 4.25 -9.36 -14.70
C VAL A 236 4.76 -10.33 -15.78
N ALA A 237 5.84 -9.99 -16.48
CA ALA A 237 6.56 -10.91 -17.36
C ALA A 237 7.17 -12.10 -16.61
N SER A 238 7.68 -11.91 -15.39
CA SER A 238 8.19 -13.02 -14.55
C SER A 238 7.09 -13.98 -14.07
N GLN A 239 5.82 -13.58 -14.07
CA GLN A 239 4.66 -14.43 -13.72
C GLN A 239 4.05 -15.14 -14.96
N ARG A 240 4.79 -15.24 -16.08
CA ARG A 240 4.44 -16.02 -17.30
C ARG A 240 5.23 -17.32 -17.47
N ARG A 241 6.32 -17.49 -16.72
CA ARG A 241 7.12 -18.72 -16.65
C ARG A 241 6.69 -19.54 -15.44
#